data_AF-A0A7J8NCB0-F1
#
_entry.id   AF-A0A7J8NCB0-F1
#
_cell.length_a   1.000
_cell.length_b   1.000
_cell.length_c   1.000
_cell.angle_alpha   90.00
_cell.angle_beta   90.00
_cell.angle_gamma   90.00
#
_symmetry.space_group_name_H-M   'P 1'
#
loop_
_entity.id
_entity.type
_entity.pdbx_description
1 polymer ?
#
loop_
_entity_poly.entity_id
_entity_poly.type
_entity_poly.pdbx_seq_one_letter_code
_entity_poly.pdbx_strand_id
1 'polypeptide(L)'
;MFVHPWKGIIANIPTTLQDGKYVGESGRKLREDLAKKGFNPLKVQPLWNRHGHSGYAIVEFNKEWDGFNNAIMFEKSFELDHYGKKDYYSSRRKKDKLYAWVAREDDYYSGGLIGEYLRKNGDLKTVSSKEAEDRRKTSKLLTTLNNTLETKNQRLQEMQNKFNEVSSSMSTLMWQKDDMIRAYNEECKKMQENAHNHFKQISLEHERNAKCILDQKRELEQREKELLQREAQNENETKKLQHEKMINERAALEQKRADETMFKLAEEHKRDKEKLHREIIKLEKQLDTRQGLELEIQRLRGTLQVMEHMKGDGDVDTKKRMVVIQDELKEKEEELEDLEDLNQALIIKERKSNDELQDARKELIT
;
A
#
# COMPACT_ATOMS: atom_id res chain seq x y z
N MET A 1 22.10 101.83 32.73
CA MET A 1 22.45 100.46 32.23
C MET A 1 23.80 100.00 32.79
N PHE A 2 24.19 98.73 32.60
CA PHE A 2 25.52 98.19 32.96
C PHE A 2 26.33 97.89 31.70
N VAL A 3 27.66 97.97 31.77
CA VAL A 3 28.52 97.49 30.67
C VAL A 3 28.58 95.95 30.70
N HIS A 4 28.33 95.28 29.57
CA HIS A 4 28.42 93.83 29.39
C HIS A 4 29.52 93.48 28.38
N PRO A 5 30.42 92.52 28.65
CA PRO A 5 30.61 91.80 29.93
C PRO A 5 30.85 92.74 31.11
N TRP A 6 30.52 92.30 32.34
CA TRP A 6 30.49 93.17 33.51
C TRP A 6 31.87 93.71 33.86
N LYS A 7 31.96 95.03 34.07
CA LYS A 7 33.23 95.72 34.37
C LYS A 7 33.14 96.56 35.63
N GLY A 8 34.19 96.53 36.43
CA GLY A 8 34.41 97.45 37.55
C GLY A 8 35.47 98.49 37.20
N ILE A 9 35.43 99.63 37.88
CA ILE A 9 36.41 100.70 37.76
C ILE A 9 37.08 100.85 39.12
N ILE A 10 38.41 100.85 39.13
CA ILE A 10 39.22 101.26 40.28
C ILE A 10 39.85 102.60 39.94
N ALA A 11 39.74 103.54 40.87
CA ALA A 11 40.30 104.88 40.79
C ALA A 11 41.23 105.15 41.98
N ASN A 12 42.05 106.19 41.83
CA ASN A 12 43.00 106.64 42.84
C ASN A 12 44.11 105.62 43.13
N ILE A 13 44.56 104.88 42.11
CA ILE A 13 45.69 103.95 42.22
C ILE A 13 46.97 104.78 42.42
N PRO A 14 47.77 104.52 43.47
CA PRO A 14 49.02 105.23 43.70
C PRO A 14 49.98 105.09 42.51
N THR A 15 50.57 106.22 42.11
CA THR A 15 51.56 106.28 41.03
C THR A 15 52.76 107.12 41.46
N THR A 16 53.97 106.67 41.13
CA THR A 16 55.22 107.41 41.32
C THR A 16 55.74 107.94 39.98
N LEU A 17 56.37 109.11 39.99
CA LEU A 17 57.00 109.67 38.81
C LEU A 17 58.42 109.09 38.69
N GLN A 18 58.65 108.28 37.67
CA GLN A 18 59.94 107.69 37.36
C GLN A 18 60.29 107.99 35.89
N ASP A 19 61.46 108.57 35.65
CA ASP A 19 61.96 108.92 34.31
C ASP A 19 60.93 109.74 33.47
N GLY A 20 60.23 110.67 34.13
CA GLY A 20 59.23 111.55 33.49
C GLY A 20 57.90 110.88 33.16
N LYS A 21 57.67 109.62 33.56
CA LYS A 21 56.40 108.90 33.39
C LYS A 21 55.86 108.40 34.73
N TYR A 22 54.54 108.37 34.86
CA TYR A 22 53.88 107.76 36.00
C TYR A 22 53.95 106.23 35.91
N VAL A 23 54.46 105.60 36.95
CA VAL A 23 54.50 104.14 37.11
C VAL A 23 53.62 103.77 38.30
N GLY A 24 52.86 102.68 38.19
CA GLY A 24 51.96 102.19 39.23
C GLY A 24 52.08 100.68 39.38
N GLU A 25 51.42 100.14 40.40
CA GLU A 25 51.39 98.69 40.61
C GLU A 25 50.75 97.95 39.43
N SER A 26 51.26 96.74 39.15
CA SER A 26 50.69 95.89 38.11
C SER A 26 49.25 95.49 38.45
N GLY A 27 48.38 95.47 37.44
CA GLY A 27 47.02 94.97 37.57
C GLY A 27 46.93 93.54 38.09
N ARG A 28 47.99 92.73 37.94
CA ARG A 28 48.04 91.35 38.49
C ARG A 28 47.87 91.34 40.01
N LYS A 29 48.57 92.24 40.71
CA LYS A 29 48.51 92.34 42.18
C LYS A 29 47.10 92.74 42.65
N LEU A 30 46.54 93.78 42.01
CA LEU A 30 45.16 94.20 42.26
C LEU A 30 44.15 93.07 42.02
N ARG A 31 44.33 92.29 40.94
CA ARG A 31 43.48 91.13 40.66
C ARG A 31 43.56 90.09 41.78
N GLU A 32 44.75 89.76 42.24
CA GLU A 32 44.96 88.78 43.33
C GLU A 32 44.35 89.25 44.64
N ASP A 33 44.49 90.54 44.98
CA ASP A 33 43.91 91.10 46.21
C ASP A 33 42.38 91.14 46.15
N LEU A 34 41.81 91.48 45.00
CA LEU A 34 40.36 91.40 44.79
C LEU A 34 39.85 89.95 44.80
N ALA A 35 40.63 88.99 44.29
CA ALA A 35 40.29 87.58 44.34
C ALA A 35 40.30 87.05 45.78
N LYS A 36 41.27 87.44 46.62
CA LYS A 36 41.30 87.10 48.05
C LYS A 36 40.08 87.61 48.81
N LYS A 37 39.51 88.73 48.36
CA LYS A 37 38.26 89.30 48.90
C LYS A 37 36.99 88.60 48.38
N GLY A 38 37.13 87.56 47.55
CA GLY A 38 36.02 86.80 47.01
C GLY A 38 35.34 87.42 45.78
N PHE A 39 35.87 88.51 45.22
CA PHE A 39 35.27 89.16 44.05
C PHE A 39 35.59 88.45 42.74
N ASN A 40 36.53 87.51 42.73
CA ASN A 40 36.87 86.66 41.59
C ASN A 40 36.92 87.37 40.21
N PRO A 41 37.69 88.47 40.08
CA PRO A 41 37.84 89.13 38.79
C PRO A 41 38.66 88.27 37.81
N LEU A 42 38.24 88.22 36.55
CA LEU A 42 39.00 87.54 35.48
C LEU A 42 40.31 88.29 35.20
N LYS A 43 40.23 89.61 35.16
CA LYS A 43 41.33 90.48 34.78
C LYS A 43 41.22 91.84 35.46
N VAL A 44 42.37 92.47 35.75
CA VAL A 44 42.45 93.89 36.09
C VAL A 44 43.43 94.55 35.14
N GLN A 45 42.94 95.50 34.36
CA GLN A 45 43.66 96.19 33.29
C GLN A 45 43.88 97.64 33.68
N PRO A 46 45.11 98.02 34.10
CA PRO A 46 45.46 99.42 34.28
C PRO A 46 45.31 100.20 32.99
N LEU A 47 44.79 101.42 33.09
CA LEU A 47 44.64 102.33 31.96
C LEU A 47 45.89 103.22 31.85
N TRP A 48 46.40 103.34 30.63
CA TRP A 48 47.65 104.05 30.34
C TRP A 48 47.39 105.23 29.40
N ASN A 49 48.14 106.30 29.58
CA ASN A 49 48.17 107.44 28.66
C ASN A 49 49.62 107.78 28.27
N ARG A 50 49.80 108.85 27.49
CA ARG A 50 51.13 109.30 27.02
C ARG A 50 52.10 109.64 28.17
N HIS A 51 51.58 109.95 29.36
CA HIS A 51 52.35 110.28 30.57
C HIS A 51 52.55 109.07 31.50
N GLY A 52 52.11 107.86 31.11
CA GLY A 52 52.25 106.64 31.90
C GLY A 52 50.93 106.16 32.49
N HIS A 53 50.99 105.58 33.69
CA HIS A 53 49.86 104.99 34.41
C HIS A 53 48.85 106.09 34.80
N SER A 54 47.57 105.92 34.43
CA SER A 54 46.56 106.97 34.61
C SER A 54 45.98 107.09 36.02
N GLY A 55 46.32 106.15 36.92
CA GLY A 55 45.71 106.05 38.25
C GLY A 55 44.36 105.33 38.25
N TYR A 56 43.94 104.79 37.10
CA TYR A 56 42.73 104.00 36.95
C TYR A 56 43.03 102.59 36.41
N ALA A 57 42.18 101.63 36.79
CA ALA A 57 42.17 100.30 36.22
C ALA A 57 40.74 99.81 36.00
N ILE A 58 40.55 98.97 34.99
CA ILE A 58 39.29 98.29 34.71
C ILE A 58 39.37 96.86 35.20
N VAL A 59 38.42 96.48 36.04
CA VAL A 59 38.21 95.11 36.51
C VAL A 59 37.24 94.42 35.56
N GLU A 60 37.59 93.26 35.04
CA GLU A 60 36.72 92.46 34.17
C GLU A 60 36.21 91.24 34.92
N PHE A 61 34.89 91.03 34.91
CA PHE A 61 34.23 89.88 35.51
C PHE A 61 33.68 88.93 34.45
N ASN A 62 33.28 87.73 34.88
CA ASN A 62 32.61 86.75 34.00
C ASN A 62 31.38 87.38 33.32
N LYS A 63 31.10 87.04 32.06
CA LYS A 63 29.94 87.56 31.32
C LYS A 63 28.61 86.98 31.81
N GLU A 64 28.64 85.88 32.56
CA GLU A 64 27.45 85.21 33.10
C GLU A 64 26.99 85.84 34.43
N TRP A 65 25.92 85.31 35.02
CA TRP A 65 25.27 85.88 36.21
C TRP A 65 26.13 85.83 37.48
N ASP A 66 27.02 84.84 37.59
CA ASP A 66 28.04 84.77 38.64
C ASP A 66 28.98 85.99 38.60
N GLY A 67 29.41 86.38 37.40
CA GLY A 67 30.23 87.57 37.20
C GLY A 67 29.48 88.86 37.50
N PHE A 68 28.17 88.91 37.25
CA PHE A 68 27.33 90.05 37.63
C PHE A 68 27.29 90.19 39.15
N ASN A 69 27.03 89.08 39.85
CA ASN A 69 27.01 89.04 41.32
C ASN A 69 28.36 89.46 41.90
N ASN A 70 29.46 88.96 41.34
CA ASN A 70 30.82 89.34 41.71
C ASN A 70 31.09 90.84 41.53
N ALA A 71 30.64 91.42 40.42
CA ALA A 71 30.76 92.85 40.15
C ALA A 71 29.96 93.70 41.17
N ILE A 72 28.72 93.28 41.49
CA ILE A 72 27.89 93.96 42.48
C ILE A 72 28.49 93.85 43.89
N MET A 73 29.01 92.68 44.28
CA MET A 73 29.71 92.50 45.56
C MET A 73 30.93 93.40 45.67
N PHE A 74 31.69 93.52 44.58
CA PHE A 74 32.82 94.45 44.48
C PHE A 74 32.37 95.90 44.72
N GLU A 75 31.38 96.42 43.98
CA GLU A 75 30.87 97.79 44.18
C GLU A 75 30.36 98.01 45.61
N LYS A 76 29.59 97.06 46.15
CA LYS A 76 29.02 97.17 47.50
C LYS A 76 30.08 97.20 48.58
N SER A 77 31.16 96.44 48.46
CA SER A 77 32.24 96.46 49.44
C SER A 77 32.91 97.84 49.54
N PHE A 78 33.13 98.52 48.42
CA PHE A 78 33.74 99.84 48.39
C PHE A 78 32.76 100.94 48.80
N GLU A 79 31.47 100.78 48.47
CA GLU A 79 30.41 101.69 48.92
C GLU A 79 30.22 101.64 50.45
N LEU A 80 30.27 100.45 51.06
CA LEU A 80 30.18 100.29 52.52
C LEU A 80 31.34 100.94 53.27
N ASP A 81 32.55 100.89 52.71
CA ASP A 81 33.74 101.50 53.30
C ASP A 81 33.86 103.02 53.01
N HIS A 82 32.84 103.65 52.39
CA HIS A 82 32.85 105.04 51.93
C HIS A 82 33.94 105.37 50.90
N TYR A 83 34.21 104.41 50.00
CA TYR A 83 35.11 104.54 48.86
C TYR A 83 34.39 104.23 47.53
N GLY A 84 33.09 104.49 47.47
CA GLY A 84 32.31 104.34 46.24
C GLY A 84 32.51 105.51 45.26
N LYS A 85 31.82 105.42 44.11
CA LYS A 85 31.84 106.48 43.08
C LYS A 85 31.46 107.86 43.64
N LYS A 86 30.41 107.91 44.47
CA LYS A 86 29.93 109.17 45.05
C LYS A 86 30.99 109.81 45.96
N ASP A 87 31.66 109.01 46.78
CA ASP A 87 32.72 109.48 47.69
C ASP A 87 33.94 110.01 46.91
N TYR A 88 34.26 109.37 45.78
CA TYR A 88 35.32 109.78 44.88
C TYR A 88 35.12 111.19 44.31
N TYR A 89 33.89 111.51 43.89
CA TYR A 89 33.56 112.81 43.31
C TYR A 89 33.18 113.89 44.34
N SER A 90 32.77 113.50 45.56
CA SER A 90 32.33 114.45 46.59
C SER A 90 33.49 115.04 47.42
N SER A 91 34.64 114.36 47.47
CA SER A 91 35.76 114.75 48.34
C SER A 91 36.68 115.80 47.72
N ARG A 92 36.80 116.99 48.33
CA ARG A 92 37.76 118.05 47.92
C ARG A 92 39.23 117.64 48.04
N ARG A 93 39.54 116.68 48.93
CA ARG A 93 40.85 116.02 49.05
C ARG A 93 40.62 114.51 49.06
N LYS A 94 41.19 113.80 48.08
CA LYS A 94 41.09 112.33 48.01
C LYS A 94 41.92 111.72 49.14
N LYS A 95 41.30 110.85 49.94
CA LYS A 95 42.03 110.01 50.92
C LYS A 95 42.99 109.08 50.18
N ASP A 96 44.07 108.66 50.83
CA ASP A 96 45.06 107.71 50.29
C ASP A 96 44.52 106.26 50.33
N LYS A 97 43.41 106.05 49.60
CA LYS A 97 42.69 104.78 49.46
C LYS A 97 42.15 104.64 48.05
N LEU A 98 41.97 103.38 47.62
CA LEU A 98 41.35 103.06 46.33
C LEU A 98 39.85 103.32 46.40
N TYR A 99 39.29 103.81 45.30
CA TYR A 99 37.85 103.95 45.13
C TYR A 99 37.40 103.02 44.02
N ALA A 100 36.22 102.43 44.16
CA ALA A 100 35.72 101.55 43.13
C ALA A 100 34.20 101.50 42.99
N TRP A 101 33.76 101.18 41.78
CA TRP A 101 32.35 101.04 41.43
C TRP A 101 32.19 100.16 40.18
N VAL A 102 30.96 99.71 39.90
CA VAL A 102 30.66 99.00 38.66
C VAL A 102 30.41 100.01 37.55
N ALA A 103 30.98 99.75 36.37
CA ALA A 103 30.84 100.59 35.18
C ALA A 103 29.37 100.63 34.73
N ARG A 104 28.83 101.84 34.72
CA ARG A 104 27.46 102.12 34.28
C ARG A 104 27.46 103.00 33.03
N GLU A 105 26.26 103.34 32.60
CA GLU A 105 25.99 104.14 31.40
C GLU A 105 26.75 105.47 31.35
N ASP A 106 26.85 106.17 32.49
CA ASP A 106 27.60 107.42 32.59
C ASP A 106 29.11 107.21 32.45
N ASP A 107 29.66 106.11 32.98
CA ASP A 107 31.07 105.74 32.74
C ASP A 107 31.32 105.37 31.29
N TYR A 108 30.38 104.65 30.66
CA TYR A 108 30.47 104.22 29.27
C TYR A 108 30.51 105.40 28.30
N TYR A 109 29.69 106.43 28.55
CA TYR A 109 29.67 107.66 27.75
C TYR A 109 30.68 108.73 28.23
N SER A 110 31.42 108.48 29.31
CA SER A 110 32.41 109.43 29.80
C SER A 110 33.48 109.73 28.75
N GLY A 111 33.94 110.99 28.75
CA GLY A 111 35.12 111.41 28.00
C GLY A 111 36.40 110.91 28.68
N GLY A 112 37.37 110.48 27.88
CA GLY A 112 38.66 110.00 28.37
C GLY A 112 38.79 108.47 28.41
N LEU A 113 39.87 108.01 29.04
CA LEU A 113 40.38 106.64 28.91
C LEU A 113 39.38 105.57 29.38
N ILE A 114 38.59 105.86 30.41
CA ILE A 114 37.60 104.93 30.96
C ILE A 114 36.51 104.66 29.92
N GLY A 115 35.79 105.71 29.48
CA GLY A 115 34.72 105.55 28.49
C GLY A 115 35.22 104.99 27.15
N GLU A 116 36.40 105.40 26.68
CA GLU A 116 37.02 104.81 25.47
C GLU A 116 37.29 103.31 25.61
N TYR A 117 37.82 102.87 26.76
CA TYR A 117 38.05 101.46 27.01
C TYR A 117 36.73 100.68 27.08
N LEU A 118 35.73 101.21 27.79
CA LEU A 118 34.44 100.55 27.97
C LEU A 118 33.73 100.35 26.63
N ARG A 119 33.67 101.38 25.77
CA ARG A 119 33.07 101.30 24.43
C ARG A 119 33.79 100.32 23.49
N LYS A 120 35.10 100.15 23.65
CA LYS A 120 35.88 99.22 22.84
C LYS A 120 35.71 97.75 23.27
N ASN A 121 35.36 97.50 24.54
CA ASN A 121 35.41 96.17 25.15
C ASN A 121 34.09 95.71 25.79
N GLY A 122 32.98 96.37 25.49
CA GLY A 122 31.66 95.98 25.96
C GLY A 122 30.55 96.88 25.42
N ASP A 123 29.31 96.46 25.65
CA ASP A 123 28.10 97.17 25.26
C ASP A 123 27.23 97.44 26.48
N LEU A 124 26.35 98.46 26.41
CA LEU A 124 25.40 98.69 27.49
C LEU A 124 24.25 97.67 27.45
N LYS A 125 24.00 97.02 28.59
CA LYS A 125 22.93 96.04 28.77
C LYS A 125 22.16 96.29 30.06
N THR A 126 20.85 96.07 30.02
CA THR A 126 20.01 96.02 31.22
C THR A 126 19.92 94.59 31.74
N VAL A 127 19.75 94.43 33.06
CA VAL A 127 19.54 93.12 33.71
C VAL A 127 18.35 92.40 33.06
N SER A 128 17.22 93.09 32.92
CA SER A 128 16.00 92.54 32.30
C SER A 128 16.21 92.09 30.85
N SER A 129 17.04 92.79 30.07
CA SER A 129 17.34 92.40 28.69
C SER A 129 18.18 91.11 28.64
N LYS A 130 19.20 90.97 29.50
CA LYS A 130 19.99 89.72 29.61
C LYS A 130 19.12 88.56 30.08
N GLU A 131 18.26 88.76 31.08
CA GLU A 131 17.33 87.73 31.55
C GLU A 131 16.37 87.28 30.45
N ALA A 132 15.81 88.22 29.70
CA ALA A 132 14.90 87.91 28.59
C ALA A 132 15.61 87.12 27.48
N GLU A 133 16.87 87.47 27.15
CA GLU A 133 17.66 86.73 26.18
C GLU A 133 17.94 85.29 26.62
N ASP A 134 18.37 85.10 27.87
CA ASP A 134 18.63 83.76 28.43
C ASP A 134 17.35 82.92 28.47
N ARG A 135 16.22 83.50 28.92
CA ARG A 135 14.92 82.84 28.90
C ARG A 135 14.50 82.41 27.50
N ARG A 136 14.71 83.27 26.49
CA ARG A 136 14.41 82.93 25.08
C ARG A 136 15.28 81.77 24.59
N LYS A 137 16.58 81.78 24.89
CA LYS A 137 17.50 80.68 24.53
C LYS A 137 17.08 79.36 25.19
N THR A 138 16.79 79.39 26.48
CA THR A 138 16.31 78.21 27.23
C THR A 138 14.97 77.71 26.69
N SER A 139 14.01 78.60 26.45
CA SER A 139 12.70 78.22 25.90
C SER A 139 12.82 77.57 24.51
N LYS A 140 13.69 78.11 23.64
CA LYS A 140 13.95 77.53 22.33
C LYS A 140 14.55 76.13 22.45
N LEU A 141 15.52 75.95 23.35
CA LEU A 141 16.12 74.64 23.60
C LEU A 141 15.08 73.63 24.11
N LEU A 142 14.25 74.02 25.09
CA LEU A 142 13.20 73.16 25.63
C LEU A 142 12.19 72.76 24.55
N THR A 143 11.80 73.70 23.67
CA THR A 143 10.87 73.41 22.57
C THR A 143 11.47 72.39 21.60
N THR A 144 12.73 72.57 21.20
CA THR A 144 13.42 71.62 20.31
C THR A 144 13.54 70.23 20.95
N LEU A 145 13.91 70.16 22.23
CA LEU A 145 14.02 68.90 22.96
C LEU A 145 12.67 68.21 23.10
N ASN A 146 11.61 68.96 23.42
CA ASN A 146 10.26 68.43 23.53
C ASN A 146 9.77 67.83 22.20
N ASN A 147 9.95 68.55 21.09
CA ASN A 147 9.59 68.06 19.76
C ASN A 147 10.36 66.78 19.39
N THR A 148 11.64 66.72 19.77
CA THR A 148 12.48 65.53 19.55
C THR A 148 11.99 64.34 20.38
N LEU A 149 11.62 64.57 21.64
CA LEU A 149 11.08 63.55 22.54
C LEU A 149 9.74 63.02 22.01
N GLU A 150 8.85 63.91 21.59
CA GLU A 150 7.55 63.56 21.03
C GLU A 150 7.71 62.71 19.75
N THR A 151 8.59 63.12 18.83
CA THR A 151 8.89 62.37 17.61
C THR A 151 9.44 60.97 17.93
N LYS A 152 10.31 60.84 18.94
CA LYS A 152 10.84 59.55 19.37
C LYS A 152 9.76 58.66 20.01
N ASN A 153 8.87 59.24 20.81
CA ASN A 153 7.76 58.51 21.42
C ASN A 153 6.79 57.98 20.37
N GLN A 154 6.45 58.78 19.34
CA GLN A 154 5.62 58.33 18.22
C GLN A 154 6.26 57.13 17.49
N ARG A 155 7.56 57.21 17.17
CA ARG A 155 8.28 56.10 16.53
C ARG A 155 8.31 54.82 17.39
N LEU A 156 8.46 54.97 18.71
CA LEU A 156 8.41 53.83 19.64
C LEU A 156 7.04 53.17 19.62
N GLN A 157 5.97 53.96 19.63
CA GLN A 157 4.60 53.44 19.56
C GLN A 157 4.33 52.74 18.23
N GLU A 158 4.76 53.30 17.11
CA GLU A 158 4.65 52.65 15.79
C GLU A 158 5.39 51.31 15.74
N MET A 159 6.60 51.25 16.31
CA MET A 159 7.38 50.02 16.37
C MET A 159 6.69 48.96 17.24
N GLN A 160 6.13 49.36 18.39
CA GLN A 160 5.38 48.48 19.25
C GLN A 160 4.15 47.91 18.55
N ASN A 161 3.40 48.74 17.81
CA ASN A 161 2.23 48.30 17.05
C ASN A 161 2.62 47.27 15.97
N LYS A 162 3.66 47.56 15.19
CA LYS A 162 4.18 46.63 14.17
C LYS A 162 4.64 45.32 14.79
N PHE A 163 5.32 45.37 15.93
CA PHE A 163 5.74 44.17 16.65
C PHE A 163 4.52 43.32 17.07
N ASN A 164 3.48 43.93 17.63
CA ASN A 164 2.26 43.24 18.04
C ASN A 164 1.51 42.62 16.85
N GLU A 165 1.44 43.32 15.71
CA GLU A 165 0.84 42.81 14.47
C GLU A 165 1.60 41.59 13.93
N VAL A 166 2.93 41.68 13.85
CA VAL A 166 3.79 40.58 13.39
C VAL A 166 3.70 39.39 14.34
N SER A 167 3.70 39.63 15.65
CA SER A 167 3.57 38.58 16.66
C SER A 167 2.22 37.86 16.53
N SER A 168 1.12 38.60 16.37
CA SER A 168 -0.22 38.02 16.20
C SER A 168 -0.35 37.21 14.90
N SER A 169 0.21 37.73 13.81
CA SER A 169 0.25 37.04 12.51
C SER A 169 1.07 35.74 12.61
N MET A 170 2.22 35.79 13.28
CA MET A 170 3.07 34.63 13.51
C MET A 170 2.35 33.55 14.34
N SER A 171 1.70 33.93 15.45
CA SER A 171 0.91 32.98 16.25
C SER A 171 -0.21 32.32 15.44
N THR A 172 -0.87 33.07 14.56
CA THR A 172 -1.91 32.55 13.67
C THR A 172 -1.34 31.53 12.68
N LEU A 173 -0.22 31.85 12.02
CA LEU A 173 0.45 30.95 11.09
C LEU A 173 0.95 29.67 11.78
N MET A 174 1.48 29.79 13.00
CA MET A 174 1.89 28.63 13.80
C MET A 174 0.69 27.71 14.08
N TRP A 175 -0.44 28.28 14.50
CA TRP A 175 -1.65 27.50 14.75
C TRP A 175 -2.16 26.80 13.48
N GLN A 176 -2.19 27.50 12.34
CA GLN A 176 -2.60 26.91 11.05
C GLN A 176 -1.66 25.77 10.62
N LYS A 177 -0.34 25.94 10.78
CA LYS A 177 0.63 24.90 10.50
C LYS A 177 0.40 23.66 11.38
N ASP A 178 0.21 23.86 12.68
CA ASP A 178 -0.03 22.75 13.61
C ASP A 178 -1.35 22.03 13.31
N ASP A 179 -2.39 22.76 12.91
CA ASP A 179 -3.66 22.19 12.49
C ASP A 179 -3.53 21.34 11.22
N MET A 180 -2.82 21.85 10.22
CA MET A 180 -2.52 21.09 9.00
C MET A 180 -1.73 19.81 9.30
N ILE A 181 -0.73 19.88 10.19
CA ILE A 181 0.05 18.70 10.59
C ILE A 181 -0.83 17.67 11.29
N ARG A 182 -1.74 18.10 12.18
CA ARG A 182 -2.69 17.20 12.83
C ARG A 182 -3.60 16.51 11.80
N ALA A 183 -4.21 17.27 10.90
CA ALA A 183 -5.10 16.74 9.87
C ALA A 183 -4.38 15.74 8.96
N TYR A 184 -3.17 16.07 8.50
CA TYR A 184 -2.34 15.17 7.68
C TYR A 184 -2.00 13.86 8.41
N ASN A 185 -1.61 13.95 9.69
CA ASN A 185 -1.28 12.77 10.49
C ASN A 185 -2.50 11.88 10.73
N GLU A 186 -3.68 12.46 10.97
CA GLU A 186 -4.93 11.71 11.09
C GLU A 186 -5.30 11.00 9.79
N GLU A 187 -5.15 11.65 8.64
CA GLU A 187 -5.41 11.05 7.34
C GLU A 187 -4.44 9.90 7.05
N CYS A 188 -3.15 10.09 7.32
CA CYS A 188 -2.14 9.04 7.22
C CYS A 188 -2.48 7.83 8.10
N LYS A 189 -2.93 8.06 9.34
CA LYS A 189 -3.36 6.99 10.25
C LYS A 189 -4.57 6.24 9.70
N LYS A 190 -5.60 6.95 9.22
CA LYS A 190 -6.78 6.33 8.59
C LYS A 190 -6.41 5.51 7.37
N MET A 191 -5.52 6.01 6.51
CA MET A 191 -5.04 5.30 5.32
C MET A 191 -4.30 4.02 5.70
N GLN A 192 -3.41 4.07 6.70
CA GLN A 192 -2.71 2.90 7.21
C GLN A 192 -3.66 1.86 7.81
N GLU A 193 -4.63 2.30 8.60
CA GLU A 193 -5.64 1.42 9.21
C GLU A 193 -6.51 0.75 8.15
N ASN A 194 -6.96 1.50 7.13
CA ASN A 194 -7.71 0.96 6.00
C ASN A 194 -6.90 -0.07 5.21
N ALA A 195 -5.64 0.23 4.90
CA ALA A 195 -4.74 -0.70 4.22
C ALA A 195 -4.52 -1.98 5.04
N HIS A 196 -4.26 -1.83 6.35
CA HIS A 196 -4.09 -2.96 7.25
C HIS A 196 -5.35 -3.85 7.32
N ASN A 197 -6.53 -3.24 7.43
CA ASN A 197 -7.80 -3.96 7.44
C ASN A 197 -8.07 -4.69 6.13
N HIS A 198 -7.78 -4.05 4.99
CA HIS A 198 -7.92 -4.67 3.67
C HIS A 198 -7.01 -5.89 3.51
N PHE A 199 -5.73 -5.76 3.88
CA PHE A 199 -4.80 -6.89 3.85
C PHE A 199 -5.21 -8.00 4.80
N LYS A 200 -5.68 -7.67 6.01
CA LYS A 200 -6.20 -8.66 6.95
C LYS A 200 -7.38 -9.45 6.37
N GLN A 201 -8.30 -8.78 5.67
CA GLN A 201 -9.41 -9.44 4.99
C GLN A 201 -8.92 -10.39 3.88
N ILE A 202 -8.02 -9.91 3.02
CA ILE A 202 -7.41 -10.72 1.96
C ILE A 202 -6.73 -11.97 2.55
N SER A 203 -5.97 -11.82 3.64
CA SER A 203 -5.33 -12.96 4.31
C SER A 203 -6.34 -13.97 4.83
N LEU A 204 -7.43 -13.52 5.44
CA LEU A 204 -8.51 -14.40 5.92
C LEU A 204 -9.21 -15.15 4.78
N GLU A 205 -9.46 -14.47 3.65
CA GLU A 205 -10.03 -15.12 2.46
C GLU A 205 -9.07 -16.15 1.85
N HIS A 206 -7.78 -15.84 1.77
CA HIS A 206 -6.78 -16.82 1.32
C HIS A 206 -6.71 -18.05 2.22
N GLU A 207 -6.78 -17.89 3.54
CA GLU A 207 -6.79 -19.01 4.48
C GLU A 207 -8.03 -19.90 4.27
N ARG A 208 -9.21 -19.31 4.09
CA ARG A 208 -10.45 -20.03 3.76
C ARG A 208 -10.34 -20.78 2.44
N ASN A 209 -9.82 -20.12 1.41
CA ASN A 209 -9.65 -20.72 0.09
C ASN A 209 -8.66 -21.87 0.11
N ALA A 210 -7.54 -21.72 0.83
CA ALA A 210 -6.56 -22.79 1.02
C ALA A 210 -7.17 -24.01 1.69
N LYS A 211 -8.01 -23.81 2.72
CA LYS A 211 -8.74 -24.91 3.36
C LYS A 211 -9.72 -25.59 2.39
N CYS A 212 -10.49 -24.82 1.62
CA CYS A 212 -11.40 -25.35 0.61
C CYS A 212 -10.68 -26.20 -0.45
N ILE A 213 -9.55 -25.72 -0.97
CA ILE A 213 -8.73 -26.44 -1.95
C ILE A 213 -8.18 -27.74 -1.35
N LEU A 214 -7.73 -27.72 -0.09
CA LEU A 214 -7.27 -28.93 0.60
C LEU A 214 -8.39 -29.97 0.75
N ASP A 215 -9.60 -29.53 1.10
CA ASP A 215 -10.74 -30.42 1.24
C ASP A 215 -11.18 -30.99 -0.11
N GLN A 216 -11.23 -30.18 -1.18
CA GLN A 216 -11.48 -30.64 -2.56
C GLN A 216 -10.42 -31.64 -3.03
N LYS A 217 -9.14 -31.39 -2.73
CA LYS A 217 -8.05 -32.31 -3.07
C LYS A 217 -8.27 -33.67 -2.42
N ARG A 218 -8.63 -33.72 -1.14
CA ARG A 218 -8.92 -34.99 -0.44
C ARG A 218 -10.10 -35.72 -1.05
N GLU A 219 -11.16 -35.00 -1.45
CA GLU A 219 -12.31 -35.60 -2.11
C GLU A 219 -11.93 -36.22 -3.47
N LEU A 220 -11.12 -35.52 -4.26
CA LEU A 220 -10.61 -36.04 -5.54
C LEU A 220 -9.72 -37.27 -5.34
N GLU A 221 -8.82 -37.26 -4.35
CA GLU A 221 -7.99 -38.43 -4.00
C GLU A 221 -8.86 -39.64 -3.57
N GLN A 222 -10.00 -39.41 -2.91
CA GLN A 222 -10.94 -40.47 -2.58
C GLN A 222 -11.64 -41.02 -3.83
N ARG A 223 -12.16 -40.14 -4.69
CA ARG A 223 -12.81 -40.53 -5.95
C ARG A 223 -11.85 -41.28 -6.87
N GLU A 224 -10.59 -40.88 -6.94
CA GLU A 224 -9.55 -41.58 -7.70
C GLU A 224 -9.39 -43.02 -7.21
N LYS A 225 -9.31 -43.23 -5.89
CA LYS A 225 -9.24 -44.58 -5.28
C LYS A 225 -10.47 -45.42 -5.60
N GLU A 226 -11.67 -44.83 -5.54
CA GLU A 226 -12.92 -45.52 -5.88
C GLU A 226 -12.97 -45.91 -7.37
N LEU A 227 -12.50 -45.03 -8.27
CA LEU A 227 -12.44 -45.32 -9.69
C LEU A 227 -11.46 -46.45 -10.01
N LEU A 228 -10.27 -46.45 -9.41
CA LEU A 228 -9.31 -47.54 -9.56
C LEU A 228 -9.89 -48.88 -9.08
N GLN A 229 -10.64 -48.89 -7.97
CA GLN A 229 -11.32 -50.09 -7.49
C GLN A 229 -12.41 -50.57 -8.47
N ARG A 230 -13.22 -49.65 -9.00
CA ARG A 230 -14.25 -49.98 -10.01
C ARG A 230 -13.64 -50.49 -11.30
N GLU A 231 -12.55 -49.89 -11.76
CA GLU A 231 -11.85 -50.32 -12.97
C GLU A 231 -11.32 -51.74 -12.82
N ALA A 232 -10.66 -52.05 -11.69
CA ALA A 232 -10.22 -53.41 -11.38
C ALA A 232 -11.37 -54.43 -11.29
N GLN A 233 -12.52 -54.02 -10.74
CA GLN A 233 -13.74 -54.86 -10.72
C GLN A 233 -14.27 -55.11 -12.13
N ASN A 234 -14.42 -54.05 -12.94
CA ASN A 234 -14.89 -54.14 -14.32
C ASN A 234 -13.96 -55.00 -15.19
N GLU A 235 -12.63 -54.89 -15.04
CA GLU A 235 -11.68 -55.75 -15.74
C GLU A 235 -11.87 -57.22 -15.37
N ASN A 236 -12.07 -57.51 -14.08
CA ASN A 236 -12.33 -58.87 -13.61
C ASN A 236 -13.66 -59.42 -14.14
N GLU A 237 -14.73 -58.62 -14.15
CA GLU A 237 -16.01 -59.01 -14.75
C GLU A 237 -15.88 -59.25 -16.26
N THR A 238 -15.15 -58.40 -16.97
CA THR A 238 -14.89 -58.57 -18.40
C THR A 238 -14.16 -59.88 -18.68
N LYS A 239 -13.15 -60.23 -17.87
CA LYS A 239 -12.44 -61.52 -17.97
C LYS A 239 -13.39 -62.71 -17.71
N LYS A 240 -14.28 -62.61 -16.71
CA LYS A 240 -15.28 -63.66 -16.43
C LYS A 240 -16.24 -63.86 -17.59
N LEU A 241 -16.80 -62.77 -18.11
CA LEU A 241 -17.72 -62.80 -19.25
C LEU A 241 -17.05 -63.37 -20.51
N GLN A 242 -15.79 -63.01 -20.76
CA GLN A 242 -15.01 -63.60 -21.86
C GLN A 242 -14.82 -65.11 -21.69
N HIS A 243 -14.54 -65.57 -20.47
CA HIS A 243 -14.41 -66.99 -20.17
C HIS A 243 -15.75 -67.74 -20.35
N GLU A 244 -16.85 -67.20 -19.81
CA GLU A 244 -18.19 -67.75 -19.99
C GLU A 244 -18.59 -67.81 -21.47
N LYS A 245 -18.28 -66.76 -22.25
CA LYS A 245 -18.53 -66.75 -23.69
C LYS A 245 -17.77 -67.88 -24.40
N MET A 246 -16.50 -68.10 -24.06
CA MET A 246 -15.69 -69.20 -24.63
C MET A 246 -16.27 -70.58 -24.27
N ILE A 247 -16.73 -70.76 -23.03
CA ILE A 247 -17.39 -72.01 -22.60
C ILE A 247 -18.68 -72.22 -23.38
N ASN A 248 -19.53 -71.18 -23.48
CA ASN A 248 -20.79 -71.26 -24.21
C ASN A 248 -20.58 -71.53 -25.70
N GLU A 249 -19.59 -70.91 -26.33
CA GLU A 249 -19.21 -71.20 -27.72
C GLU A 249 -18.74 -72.65 -27.89
N ARG A 250 -17.93 -73.16 -26.97
CA ARG A 250 -17.50 -74.57 -26.98
C ARG A 250 -18.67 -75.52 -26.78
N ALA A 251 -19.58 -75.23 -25.85
CA ALA A 251 -20.77 -76.02 -25.60
C ALA A 251 -21.70 -76.02 -26.82
N ALA A 252 -21.93 -74.87 -27.45
CA ALA A 252 -22.73 -74.76 -28.68
C ALA A 252 -22.10 -75.53 -29.85
N LEU A 253 -20.77 -75.53 -29.96
CA LEU A 253 -20.05 -76.27 -30.99
C LEU A 253 -20.09 -77.79 -30.75
N GLU A 254 -20.00 -78.22 -29.49
CA GLU A 254 -20.15 -79.62 -29.12
C GLU A 254 -21.59 -80.11 -29.31
N GLN A 255 -22.59 -79.29 -29.01
CA GLN A 255 -23.99 -79.59 -29.29
C GLN A 255 -24.24 -79.75 -30.79
N LYS A 256 -23.69 -78.86 -31.64
CA LYS A 256 -23.77 -79.04 -33.10
C LYS A 256 -23.15 -80.35 -33.56
N ARG A 257 -22.00 -80.75 -33.00
CA ARG A 257 -21.38 -82.05 -33.32
C ARG A 257 -22.25 -83.21 -32.90
N ALA A 258 -22.86 -83.15 -31.71
CA ALA A 258 -23.80 -84.17 -31.25
C ALA A 258 -25.06 -84.23 -32.12
N ASP A 259 -25.59 -83.09 -32.56
CA ASP A 259 -26.71 -83.02 -33.48
C ASP A 259 -26.34 -83.60 -34.86
N GLU A 260 -25.13 -83.33 -35.36
CA GLU A 260 -24.61 -83.91 -36.61
C GLU A 260 -24.44 -85.43 -36.52
N THR A 261 -23.91 -85.96 -35.40
CA THR A 261 -23.79 -87.42 -35.21
C THR A 261 -25.16 -88.08 -35.06
N MET A 262 -26.08 -87.46 -34.32
CA MET A 262 -27.46 -87.92 -34.21
C MET A 262 -28.17 -87.92 -35.56
N PHE A 263 -27.95 -86.90 -36.41
CA PHE A 263 -28.49 -86.84 -37.76
C PHE A 263 -27.95 -87.97 -38.65
N LYS A 264 -26.65 -88.26 -38.60
CA LYS A 264 -26.04 -89.39 -39.34
C LYS A 264 -26.62 -90.73 -38.88
N LEU A 265 -26.76 -90.94 -37.58
CA LEU A 265 -27.33 -92.16 -37.02
C LEU A 265 -28.81 -92.34 -37.44
N ALA A 266 -29.57 -91.23 -37.47
CA ALA A 266 -30.95 -91.24 -37.95
C ALA A 266 -31.05 -91.59 -39.46
N GLU A 267 -30.13 -91.07 -40.27
CA GLU A 267 -29.97 -91.42 -41.70
C GLU A 267 -29.65 -92.90 -41.89
N GLU A 268 -28.70 -93.45 -41.12
CA GLU A 268 -28.34 -94.87 -41.16
C GLU A 268 -29.52 -95.76 -40.77
N HIS A 269 -30.19 -95.46 -39.66
CA HIS A 269 -31.35 -96.22 -39.22
C HIS A 269 -32.48 -96.18 -40.25
N LYS A 270 -32.66 -95.05 -40.96
CA LYS A 270 -33.61 -94.95 -42.08
C LYS A 270 -33.21 -95.88 -43.24
N ARG A 271 -31.93 -95.90 -43.64
CA ARG A 271 -31.44 -96.79 -44.72
C ARG A 271 -31.60 -98.26 -44.38
N ASP A 272 -31.31 -98.64 -43.14
CA ASP A 272 -31.44 -100.02 -42.71
C ASP A 272 -32.90 -100.45 -42.60
N LYS A 273 -33.79 -99.55 -42.14
CA LYS A 273 -35.24 -99.78 -42.21
C LYS A 273 -35.72 -99.98 -43.65
N GLU A 274 -35.25 -99.18 -44.60
CA GLU A 274 -35.57 -99.34 -46.02
C GLU A 274 -35.03 -100.66 -46.61
N LYS A 275 -33.83 -101.11 -46.20
CA LYS A 275 -33.31 -102.44 -46.57
C LYS A 275 -34.21 -103.55 -46.02
N LEU A 276 -34.53 -103.52 -44.73
CA LEU A 276 -35.41 -104.50 -44.11
C LEU A 276 -36.80 -104.53 -44.79
N HIS A 277 -37.36 -103.38 -45.15
CA HIS A 277 -38.62 -103.34 -45.90
C HIS A 277 -38.51 -103.98 -47.29
N ARG A 278 -37.38 -103.82 -48.00
CA ARG A 278 -37.14 -104.51 -49.27
C ARG A 278 -37.01 -106.03 -49.09
N GLU A 279 -36.32 -106.48 -48.05
CA GLU A 279 -36.19 -107.89 -47.70
C GLU A 279 -37.56 -108.53 -47.41
N ILE A 280 -38.42 -107.83 -46.63
CA ILE A 280 -39.78 -108.29 -46.31
C ILE A 280 -40.60 -108.50 -47.59
N ILE A 281 -40.62 -107.52 -48.51
CA ILE A 281 -41.36 -107.63 -49.78
C ILE A 281 -40.85 -108.81 -50.62
N LYS A 282 -39.54 -109.08 -50.59
CA LYS A 282 -38.95 -110.21 -51.32
C LYS A 282 -39.37 -111.55 -50.71
N LEU A 283 -39.37 -111.66 -49.38
CA LEU A 283 -39.80 -112.85 -48.65
C LEU A 283 -41.30 -113.10 -48.82
N GLU A 284 -42.14 -112.05 -48.80
CA GLU A 284 -43.58 -112.14 -49.10
C GLU A 284 -43.82 -112.77 -50.49
N LYS A 285 -43.09 -112.33 -51.52
CA LYS A 285 -43.19 -112.93 -52.86
C LYS A 285 -42.77 -114.41 -52.90
N GLN A 286 -41.73 -114.78 -52.15
CA GLN A 286 -41.29 -116.17 -52.08
C GLN A 286 -42.32 -117.06 -51.36
N LEU A 287 -42.96 -116.54 -50.32
CA LEU A 287 -44.04 -117.21 -49.63
C LEU A 287 -45.24 -117.46 -50.56
N ASP A 288 -45.64 -116.45 -51.32
CA ASP A 288 -46.74 -116.56 -52.29
C ASP A 288 -46.44 -117.63 -53.35
N THR A 289 -45.20 -117.70 -53.86
CA THR A 289 -44.80 -118.76 -54.81
C THR A 289 -44.86 -120.16 -54.20
N ARG A 290 -44.47 -120.31 -52.94
CA ARG A 290 -44.52 -121.59 -52.23
C ARG A 290 -45.97 -122.06 -52.02
N GLN A 291 -46.85 -121.15 -51.59
CA GLN A 291 -48.27 -121.47 -51.40
C GLN A 291 -48.94 -121.83 -52.73
N GLY A 292 -48.55 -121.18 -53.83
CA GLY A 292 -49.00 -121.55 -55.18
C GLY A 292 -48.61 -122.98 -55.57
N LEU A 293 -47.37 -123.38 -55.29
CA LEU A 293 -46.88 -124.75 -55.56
C LEU A 293 -47.59 -125.80 -54.69
N GLU A 294 -47.81 -125.53 -53.40
CA GLU A 294 -48.56 -126.44 -52.49
C GLU A 294 -50.00 -126.69 -52.99
N LEU A 295 -50.68 -125.65 -53.48
CA LEU A 295 -52.04 -125.78 -54.02
C LEU A 295 -52.07 -126.60 -55.32
N GLU A 296 -51.06 -126.46 -56.18
CA GLU A 296 -50.93 -127.20 -57.43
C GLU A 296 -50.72 -128.70 -57.17
N ILE A 297 -49.85 -129.05 -56.20
CA ILE A 297 -49.62 -130.44 -55.76
C ILE A 297 -50.91 -131.07 -55.21
N GLN A 298 -51.67 -130.34 -54.38
CA GLN A 298 -52.96 -130.86 -53.90
C GLN A 298 -53.97 -131.08 -55.02
N ARG A 299 -54.02 -130.18 -56.01
CA ARG A 299 -54.89 -130.33 -57.18
C ARG A 299 -54.50 -131.56 -58.00
N LEU A 300 -53.22 -131.79 -58.24
CA LEU A 300 -52.70 -132.95 -58.97
C LEU A 300 -52.96 -134.26 -58.20
N ARG A 301 -52.76 -134.30 -56.88
CA ARG A 301 -53.12 -135.45 -56.02
C ARG A 301 -54.60 -135.79 -56.09
N GLY A 302 -55.48 -134.78 -56.01
CA GLY A 302 -56.92 -134.98 -56.13
C GLY A 302 -57.34 -135.54 -57.49
N THR A 303 -56.69 -135.10 -58.56
CA THR A 303 -56.96 -135.58 -59.93
C THR A 303 -56.54 -137.05 -60.12
N LEU A 304 -55.38 -137.43 -59.56
CA LEU A 304 -54.89 -138.82 -59.52
C LEU A 304 -55.84 -139.75 -58.74
N GLN A 305 -56.36 -139.29 -57.60
CA GLN A 305 -57.25 -140.10 -56.75
C GLN A 305 -58.61 -140.36 -57.42
N VAL A 306 -59.14 -139.40 -58.20
CA VAL A 306 -60.36 -139.58 -58.99
C VAL A 306 -60.14 -140.58 -60.13
N MET A 307 -58.96 -140.56 -60.77
CA MET A 307 -58.61 -141.54 -61.82
C MET A 307 -58.42 -142.97 -61.28
N GLU A 308 -57.94 -143.14 -60.03
CA GLU A 308 -57.77 -144.46 -59.41
C GLU A 308 -59.09 -145.19 -59.10
N HIS A 309 -60.20 -144.47 -58.95
CA HIS A 309 -61.50 -145.05 -58.59
C HIS A 309 -62.37 -145.49 -59.78
N MET A 310 -61.99 -145.19 -61.02
CA MET A 310 -62.74 -145.61 -62.22
C MET A 310 -62.19 -146.92 -62.84
N LYS A 311 -62.12 -148.01 -62.07
CA LYS A 311 -61.58 -149.30 -62.52
C LYS A 311 -62.71 -150.31 -62.84
N GLY A 312 -63.21 -150.27 -64.07
CA GLY A 312 -64.20 -151.22 -64.57
C GLY A 312 -64.50 -151.04 -66.06
N ASP A 313 -63.81 -151.82 -66.89
CA ASP A 313 -63.98 -152.08 -68.33
C ASP A 313 -63.65 -150.96 -69.33
N GLY A 314 -62.48 -151.10 -69.99
CA GLY A 314 -62.14 -150.39 -71.23
C GLY A 314 -61.00 -149.36 -71.18
N ASP A 315 -59.97 -149.65 -71.99
CA ASP A 315 -59.03 -148.74 -72.68
C ASP A 315 -57.66 -148.41 -72.06
N VAL A 316 -56.63 -148.44 -72.93
CA VAL A 316 -55.20 -148.27 -72.66
C VAL A 316 -54.81 -146.78 -72.50
N ASP A 317 -55.66 -145.85 -72.94
CA ASP A 317 -55.39 -144.40 -72.89
C ASP A 317 -55.43 -143.82 -71.45
N THR A 318 -56.29 -144.37 -70.59
CA THR A 318 -56.43 -143.94 -69.18
C THR A 318 -55.19 -144.24 -68.35
N LYS A 319 -54.53 -145.38 -68.58
CA LYS A 319 -53.26 -145.71 -67.91
C LYS A 319 -52.11 -144.80 -68.33
N LYS A 320 -52.05 -144.36 -69.60
CA LYS A 320 -51.00 -143.43 -70.05
C LYS A 320 -51.13 -142.05 -69.40
N ARG A 321 -52.35 -141.51 -69.28
CA ARG A 321 -52.58 -140.23 -68.59
C ARG A 321 -52.27 -140.30 -67.11
N MET A 322 -52.57 -141.44 -66.47
CA MET A 322 -52.24 -141.67 -65.07
C MET A 322 -50.73 -141.61 -64.83
N VAL A 323 -49.90 -142.18 -65.72
CA VAL A 323 -48.43 -142.11 -65.62
C VAL A 323 -47.90 -140.68 -65.82
N VAL A 324 -48.46 -139.89 -66.75
CA VAL A 324 -48.03 -138.50 -66.97
C VAL A 324 -48.31 -137.61 -65.76
N ILE A 325 -49.50 -137.72 -65.16
CA ILE A 325 -49.84 -136.94 -63.95
C ILE A 325 -49.00 -137.40 -62.75
N GLN A 326 -48.59 -138.67 -62.73
CA GLN A 326 -47.73 -139.21 -61.67
C GLN A 326 -46.28 -138.71 -61.78
N ASP A 327 -45.75 -138.55 -63.00
CA ASP A 327 -44.44 -137.93 -63.23
C ASP A 327 -44.49 -136.41 -62.94
N GLU A 328 -45.52 -135.68 -63.38
CA GLU A 328 -45.68 -134.25 -63.06
C GLU A 328 -45.85 -133.99 -61.55
N LEU A 329 -46.55 -134.87 -60.84
CA LEU A 329 -46.67 -134.79 -59.39
C LEU A 329 -45.30 -134.95 -58.72
N LYS A 330 -44.49 -135.89 -59.21
CA LYS A 330 -43.17 -136.18 -58.64
C LYS A 330 -42.19 -135.02 -58.86
N GLU A 331 -42.21 -134.41 -60.03
CA GLU A 331 -41.39 -133.22 -60.34
C GLU A 331 -41.78 -132.02 -59.45
N LYS A 332 -43.08 -131.83 -59.19
CA LYS A 332 -43.55 -130.75 -58.29
C LYS A 332 -43.30 -131.04 -56.82
N GLU A 333 -43.33 -132.30 -56.40
CA GLU A 333 -42.94 -132.71 -55.04
C GLU A 333 -41.43 -132.51 -54.80
N GLU A 334 -40.57 -132.82 -55.78
CA GLU A 334 -39.12 -132.52 -55.73
C GLU A 334 -38.84 -131.01 -55.69
N GLU A 335 -39.54 -130.18 -56.49
CA GLU A 335 -39.41 -128.71 -56.42
C GLU A 335 -39.80 -128.13 -55.05
N LEU A 336 -40.77 -128.74 -54.35
CA LEU A 336 -41.15 -128.31 -53.01
C LEU A 336 -40.08 -128.68 -51.97
N GLU A 337 -39.52 -129.89 -52.07
CA GLU A 337 -38.47 -130.39 -51.16
C GLU A 337 -37.18 -129.56 -51.27
N ASP A 338 -36.74 -129.23 -52.49
CA ASP A 338 -35.60 -128.32 -52.72
C ASP A 338 -35.83 -126.92 -52.11
N LEU A 339 -37.08 -126.44 -52.13
CA LEU A 339 -37.45 -125.15 -51.53
C LEU A 339 -37.43 -125.20 -50.00
N GLU A 340 -37.82 -126.33 -49.41
CA GLU A 340 -37.79 -126.56 -47.96
C GLU A 340 -36.35 -126.67 -47.43
N ASP A 341 -35.47 -127.37 -48.15
CA ASP A 341 -34.04 -127.47 -47.81
C ASP A 341 -33.34 -126.12 -47.86
N LEU A 342 -33.64 -125.29 -48.88
CA LEU A 342 -33.13 -123.92 -48.97
C LEU A 342 -33.61 -123.06 -47.79
N ASN A 343 -34.87 -123.21 -47.37
CA ASN A 343 -35.44 -122.47 -46.25
C ASN A 343 -34.77 -122.86 -44.92
N GLN A 344 -34.51 -124.16 -44.72
CA GLN A 344 -33.80 -124.64 -43.53
C GLN A 344 -32.35 -124.11 -43.47
N ALA A 345 -31.66 -124.03 -44.61
CA ALA A 345 -30.32 -123.44 -44.68
C ALA A 345 -30.31 -121.93 -44.35
N LEU A 346 -31.32 -121.18 -44.79
CA LEU A 346 -31.47 -119.76 -44.47
C LEU A 346 -31.70 -119.50 -42.98
N ILE A 347 -32.53 -120.33 -42.31
CA ILE A 347 -32.78 -120.22 -40.86
C ILE A 347 -31.47 -120.38 -40.05
N ILE A 348 -30.59 -121.30 -40.46
CA ILE A 348 -29.29 -121.51 -39.79
C ILE A 348 -28.39 -120.28 -39.96
N LYS A 349 -28.40 -119.65 -41.14
CA LYS A 349 -27.57 -118.48 -41.42
C LYS A 349 -28.02 -117.23 -40.66
N GLU A 350 -29.33 -117.01 -40.56
CA GLU A 350 -29.92 -115.91 -39.77
C GLU A 350 -29.53 -115.99 -38.29
N ARG A 351 -29.62 -117.18 -37.67
CA ARG A 351 -29.24 -117.35 -36.25
C ARG A 351 -27.78 -116.98 -35.99
N LYS A 352 -26.86 -117.42 -36.86
CA LYS A 352 -25.43 -117.05 -36.72
C LYS A 352 -25.21 -115.54 -36.85
N SER A 353 -25.85 -114.90 -37.82
CA SER A 353 -25.70 -113.45 -38.02
C SER A 353 -26.29 -112.64 -36.85
N ASN A 354 -27.35 -113.13 -36.21
CA ASN A 354 -27.95 -112.46 -35.06
C ASN A 354 -27.11 -112.61 -33.78
N ASP A 355 -26.42 -113.74 -33.60
CA ASP A 355 -25.47 -113.92 -32.48
C ASP A 355 -24.26 -112.96 -32.63
N GLU A 356 -23.72 -112.79 -33.84
CA GLU A 356 -22.64 -111.83 -34.13
C GLU A 356 -23.04 -110.38 -33.84
N LEU A 357 -24.29 -110.01 -34.16
CA LEU A 357 -24.83 -108.68 -33.84
C LEU A 357 -25.06 -108.47 -32.33
N GLN A 358 -25.46 -109.51 -31.59
CA GLN A 358 -25.59 -109.41 -30.13
C GLN A 358 -24.25 -109.25 -29.43
N ASP A 359 -23.20 -109.94 -29.89
CA ASP A 359 -21.87 -109.80 -29.31
C ASP A 359 -21.27 -108.42 -29.60
N ALA A 360 -21.39 -107.91 -30.84
CA ALA A 360 -20.98 -106.54 -31.17
C ALA A 360 -21.72 -105.48 -30.33
N ARG A 361 -22.98 -105.73 -29.97
CA ARG A 361 -23.77 -104.82 -29.12
C ARG A 361 -23.36 -104.84 -27.64
N LYS A 362 -22.82 -105.95 -27.13
CA LYS A 362 -22.30 -106.03 -25.77
C LYS A 362 -20.98 -105.26 -25.62
N GLU A 363 -20.09 -105.32 -26.63
CA GLU A 363 -18.84 -104.56 -26.60
C GLU A 363 -19.03 -103.04 -26.63
N LEU A 364 -20.15 -102.54 -27.15
CA LEU A 364 -20.48 -101.11 -27.20
C LEU A 364 -21.12 -100.56 -25.91
N ILE A 365 -21.48 -101.41 -24.94
CA ILE A 365 -22.17 -101.01 -23.69
C ILE A 365 -21.25 -101.07 -22.45
N THR A 366 -20.10 -101.75 -22.53
CA THR A 366 -18.95 -101.58 -21.62
C THR A 366 -18.00 -100.51 -22.13
#